data_AF-A0A4Q5LLF3-F1
#
_entry.id   AF-A0A4Q5LLF3-F1
#
_cell.length_a   1.000
_cell.length_b   1.000
_cell.length_c   1.000
_cell.angle_alpha   90.00
_cell.angle_beta   90.00
_cell.angle_gamma   90.00
#
_symmetry.space_group_name_H-M   'P 1'
#
loop_
_entity.id
_entity.type
_entity.pdbx_description
1 polymer ?
#
loop_
_entity_poly.entity_id
_entity_poly.type
_entity_poly.pdbx_seq_one_letter_code
_entity_poly.pdbx_strand_id
1 'polypeptide(L)'
;MNAYQQKWLDILKSAGLKDWKIEPRDGDIAIEMPHVTDLKLIRDNLPSTLGAISLDINLPHERIKFIFHNGYENFEYVLNPNEADLNEG
;
A
#
# COMPACT_ATOMS: atom_id res chain seq x y z
N MET A 1 -2.16 9.65 12.28
CA MET A 1 -2.34 9.70 10.82
C MET A 1 -1.44 10.80 10.29
N ASN A 2 -0.44 10.42 9.49
CA ASN A 2 0.52 11.39 8.93
C ASN A 2 0.07 11.90 7.57
N ALA A 3 0.58 13.06 7.16
CA ALA A 3 0.25 13.68 5.88
C ALA A 3 0.57 12.75 4.69
N TYR A 4 1.65 11.98 4.79
CA TYR A 4 2.04 10.98 3.80
C TYR A 4 1.00 9.85 3.69
N GLN A 5 0.57 9.29 4.83
CA GLN A 5 -0.48 8.26 4.89
C GLN A 5 -1.81 8.77 4.32
N GLN A 6 -2.18 10.00 4.65
CA GLN A 6 -3.41 10.60 4.14
C GLN A 6 -3.35 10.81 2.61
N LYS A 7 -2.19 11.18 2.08
CA LYS A 7 -1.98 11.31 0.63
C LYS A 7 -2.12 9.96 -0.08
N TRP A 8 -1.59 8.90 0.51
CA TRP A 8 -1.78 7.53 0.00
C TRP A 8 -3.23 7.10 -0.04
N LEU A 9 -3.97 7.35 1.05
CA LEU A 9 -5.41 7.06 1.09
C LEU A 9 -6.16 7.83 0.00
N ASP A 10 -5.83 9.10 -0.21
CA ASP A 10 -6.42 9.95 -1.24
C ASP A 10 -6.15 9.39 -2.65
N ILE A 11 -4.91 8.99 -2.93
CA ILE A 11 -4.51 8.41 -4.22
C ILE A 11 -5.20 7.06 -4.45
N LEU A 12 -5.22 6.17 -3.46
CA LEU A 12 -5.86 4.87 -3.58
C LEU A 12 -7.39 5.00 -3.74
N LYS A 13 -8.01 5.97 -3.06
CA LYS A 13 -9.43 6.30 -3.26
C LYS A 13 -9.68 6.91 -4.65
N SER A 14 -8.79 7.77 -5.12
CA SER A 14 -8.88 8.44 -6.42
C SER A 14 -8.61 7.48 -7.60
N ALA A 15 -7.80 6.44 -7.37
CA ALA A 15 -7.56 5.36 -8.34
C ALA A 15 -8.82 4.55 -8.68
N GLY A 16 -9.94 4.79 -7.98
CA GLY A 16 -11.24 4.21 -8.34
C GLY A 16 -11.27 2.70 -8.15
N LEU A 17 -10.54 2.19 -7.15
CA LEU A 17 -10.48 0.78 -6.78
C LEU A 17 -11.86 0.33 -6.26
N LYS A 18 -12.73 -0.02 -7.20
CA LYS A 18 -14.12 -0.40 -6.93
C LYS A 18 -14.14 -1.69 -6.13
N ASP A 19 -14.91 -1.70 -5.05
CA ASP A 19 -15.04 -2.82 -4.09
C ASP A 19 -13.80 -3.07 -3.20
N TRP A 20 -12.78 -2.20 -3.22
CA TRP A 20 -11.64 -2.27 -2.30
C TRP A 20 -11.94 -1.44 -1.05
N LYS A 21 -11.84 -2.05 0.12
CA LYS A 21 -11.91 -1.35 1.40
C LYS A 21 -10.51 -0.94 1.83
N ILE A 22 -10.26 0.36 1.85
CA ILE A 22 -8.98 0.92 2.27
C ILE A 22 -9.21 1.61 3.62
N GLU A 23 -8.57 1.11 4.67
CA GLU A 23 -8.71 1.59 6.03
C GLU A 23 -7.34 1.97 6.62
N PRO A 24 -7.19 3.17 7.20
CA PRO A 24 -5.98 3.51 7.95
C PRO A 24 -5.90 2.67 9.24
N ARG A 25 -4.71 2.14 9.54
CA ARG A 25 -4.47 1.33 10.73
C ARG A 25 -3.17 1.76 11.43
N ASP A 26 -3.26 2.56 12.49
CA ASP A 26 -2.13 2.94 13.38
C ASP A 26 -0.80 3.31 12.68
N GLY A 27 -0.86 4.04 11.56
CA GLY A 27 0.32 4.43 10.75
C GLY A 27 0.51 3.60 9.48
N ASP A 28 -0.17 2.47 9.38
CA ASP A 28 -0.24 1.58 8.24
C ASP A 28 -1.56 1.75 7.46
N ILE A 29 -1.69 1.05 6.32
CA ILE A 29 -2.87 1.08 5.47
C ILE A 29 -3.31 -0.36 5.21
N ALA A 30 -4.49 -0.72 5.71
CA ALA A 30 -5.13 -2.00 5.43
C ALA A 30 -5.98 -1.87 4.16
N ILE A 31 -5.81 -2.82 3.25
CA ILE A 31 -6.48 -2.85 1.95
C ILE A 31 -7.13 -4.22 1.82
N GLU A 32 -8.43 -4.27 2.04
CA GLU A 32 -9.25 -5.45 1.78
C GLU A 32 -9.77 -5.36 0.34
N MET A 33 -9.27 -6.27 -0.48
CA MET A 33 -9.54 -6.38 -1.90
C MET A 33 -10.71 -7.35 -2.11
N PRO A 34 -11.66 -7.03 -2.99
CA PRO A 34 -12.70 -7.96 -3.41
C PRO A 34 -12.04 -9.10 -4.18
N HIS A 35 -12.59 -10.30 -4.13
CA HIS A 35 -12.06 -11.54 -4.70
C HIS A 35 -11.23 -11.34 -6.00
N VAL A 36 -9.94 -11.01 -5.85
CA VAL A 36 -9.04 -10.71 -6.96
C VAL A 36 -8.46 -12.04 -7.40
N THR A 37 -8.85 -12.47 -8.60
CA THR A 37 -8.35 -13.69 -9.22
C THR A 37 -6.86 -13.59 -9.56
N ASP A 38 -6.35 -12.37 -9.78
CA ASP A 38 -4.98 -12.08 -10.21
C ASP A 38 -4.15 -11.38 -9.13
N LEU A 39 -3.96 -12.05 -7.98
CA LEU A 39 -3.10 -11.55 -6.91
C LEU A 39 -1.65 -11.38 -7.38
N LYS A 40 -1.22 -12.18 -8.37
CA LYS A 40 0.07 -12.04 -9.04
C LYS A 40 0.24 -10.69 -9.72
N LEU A 41 -0.75 -10.25 -10.51
CA LEU A 41 -0.69 -8.98 -11.22
C LEU A 41 -0.57 -7.81 -10.24
N ILE A 42 -1.34 -7.86 -9.16
CA ILE A 42 -1.31 -6.87 -8.10
C ILE A 42 0.05 -6.85 -7.42
N ARG A 43 0.59 -8.02 -7.04
CA ARG A 43 1.93 -8.15 -6.43
C ARG A 43 3.05 -7.66 -7.35
N ASP A 44 2.91 -7.83 -8.67
CA ASP A 44 3.93 -7.44 -9.66
C ASP A 44 3.86 -5.94 -9.99
N ASN A 45 2.65 -5.37 -10.06
CA ASN A 45 2.46 -3.97 -10.44
C ASN A 45 2.42 -3.00 -9.26
N LEU A 46 1.95 -3.42 -8.08
CA LEU A 46 1.86 -2.55 -6.90
C LEU A 46 3.21 -1.95 -6.52
N PRO A 47 4.32 -2.71 -6.37
CA PRO A 47 5.61 -2.13 -5.96
C PRO A 47 6.05 -1.01 -6.91
N SER A 48 5.95 -1.28 -8.21
CA SER A 48 6.31 -0.35 -9.28
C SER A 48 5.41 0.90 -9.28
N THR A 49 4.11 0.70 -9.11
CA THR A 49 3.12 1.80 -9.06
C THR A 49 3.31 2.64 -7.80
N LEU A 50 3.48 2.00 -6.66
CA LEU A 50 3.67 2.65 -5.37
C LEU A 50 5.00 3.44 -5.35
N GLY A 51 6.07 2.88 -5.91
CA GLY A 51 7.36 3.55 -6.07
C GLY A 51 7.30 4.73 -7.04
N ALA A 52 6.57 4.61 -8.16
CA ALA A 52 6.41 5.72 -9.09
C ALA A 52 5.61 6.89 -8.46
N ILE A 53 4.55 6.56 -7.73
CA ILE A 53 3.73 7.55 -7.02
C ILE A 53 4.54 8.19 -5.87
N SER A 54 5.35 7.42 -5.14
CA SER A 54 6.16 7.97 -4.04
C SER A 54 7.16 9.01 -4.52
N LEU A 55 7.69 8.87 -5.74
CA LEU A 55 8.57 9.87 -6.37
C LEU A 55 7.83 11.19 -6.70
N ASP A 56 6.53 11.13 -6.97
CA ASP A 56 5.69 12.31 -7.25
C ASP A 56 5.22 13.01 -5.95
N ILE A 57 5.18 12.28 -4.84
CA ILE A 57 4.82 12.83 -3.53
C ILE A 57 5.98 13.66 -2.98
N ASN A 58 5.82 14.99 -3.02
CA ASN A 58 6.78 15.98 -2.49
C ASN A 58 6.69 16.16 -0.96
N LEU A 59 6.31 15.12 -0.23
CA LEU A 59 6.23 15.07 1.24
C LEU A 59 7.38 14.22 1.78
N PRO A 60 7.77 14.38 3.07
CA PRO A 60 8.75 13.49 3.67
C PRO A 60 8.30 12.04 3.51
N HIS A 61 9.14 11.25 2.85
CA HIS A 61 8.93 9.82 2.63
C HIS A 61 8.94 9.11 3.97
N GLU A 62 7.76 8.85 4.51
CA GLU A 62 7.61 8.08 5.73
C GLU A 62 7.45 6.58 5.42
N ARG A 63 7.87 5.75 6.37
CA ARG A 63 7.64 4.31 6.35
C ARG A 63 6.13 4.07 6.46
N ILE A 64 5.56 3.40 5.47
CA ILE A 64 4.16 2.95 5.50
C ILE A 64 4.13 1.48 5.15
N LYS A 65 3.47 0.68 5.98
CA LYS A 65 3.12 -0.69 5.62
C LYS A 65 1.72 -0.74 5.01
N PHE A 66 1.60 -1.40 3.88
CA PHE A 66 0.35 -1.75 3.23
C PHE A 66 0.04 -3.21 3.51
N ILE A 67 -1.12 -3.49 4.07
CA ILE A 67 -1.56 -4.84 4.41
C ILE A 67 -2.69 -5.18 3.47
N PHE A 68 -2.39 -6.00 2.46
CA PHE A 68 -3.36 -6.42 1.47
C PHE A 68 -4.00 -7.73 1.88
N HIS A 69 -5.31 -7.82 1.73
CA HIS A 69 -6.09 -9.02 2.02
C HIS A 69 -7.09 -9.27 0.89
N ASN A 70 -7.04 -10.43 0.23
CA ASN A 70 -7.98 -10.76 -0.86
C ASN A 70 -9.07 -11.79 -0.47
N GLY A 71 -9.16 -12.12 0.83
CA GLY A 71 -10.07 -13.14 1.36
C GLY A 71 -9.50 -14.57 1.39
N TYR A 72 -8.40 -14.85 0.68
CA TYR A 72 -7.69 -16.13 0.70
C TYR A 72 -6.25 -15.98 1.20
N GLU A 73 -5.58 -14.94 0.71
CA GLU A 73 -4.20 -14.61 1.05
C GLU A 73 -4.11 -13.19 1.59
N ASN A 74 -3.12 -13.01 2.46
CA ASN A 74 -2.69 -11.73 2.97
C ASN A 74 -1.22 -11.54 2.61
N PHE A 75 -0.88 -10.33 2.16
CA PHE A 75 0.51 -9.95 1.95
C PHE A 75 0.74 -8.52 2.43
N GLU A 76 1.95 -8.31 2.93
CA GLU A 76 2.38 -7.02 3.46
C GLU A 76 3.39 -6.42 2.49
N TYR A 77 3.26 -5.13 2.22
CA TYR A 77 4.21 -4.38 1.42
C TYR A 77 4.63 -3.12 2.17
N VAL A 78 5.92 -2.99 2.48
CA VAL A 78 6.44 -1.80 3.14
C VAL A 78 6.99 -0.85 2.08
N LEU A 79 6.42 0.34 2.03
CA LEU A 79 6.93 1.44 1.23
C LEU A 79 7.86 2.29 2.08
N ASN A 80 9.01 2.67 1.51
CA ASN A 80 10.12 3.28 2.22
C ASN A 80 10.53 2.43 3.44
N PRO A 81 10.94 1.16 3.22
CA PRO A 81 11.45 0.32 4.29
C PRO A 81 12.66 1.02 4.94
N ASN A 82 12.72 1.02 6.27
CA ASN A 82 13.93 1.46 6.96
C ASN A 82 14.98 0.33 6.89
N GLU A 83 16.23 0.64 7.26
CA GLU A 83 17.31 -0.37 7.34
C GLU A 83 16.95 -1.58 8.23
N ALA A 84 16.01 -1.40 9.16
CA ALA A 84 15.45 -2.46 10.00
C ALA A 84 14.54 -3.44 9.24
N ASP A 85 13.79 -2.97 8.23
CA ASP A 85 12.88 -3.82 7.44
C ASP A 85 13.61 -4.58 6.31
N LEU A 86 14.79 -4.11 5.89
CA LEU A 86 15.62 -4.76 4.86
C LEU A 86 16.36 -6.02 5.35
N ASN A 87 16.34 -6.30 6.66
CA ASN A 87 17.09 -7.40 7.27
C ASN A 87 16.27 -8.67 7.57
N GLU A 88 14.96 -8.69 7.30
CA GLU A 88 14.14 -9.91 7.38
C GLU A 88 14.10 -10.61 6.02
N GLY A 89 15.19 -11.31 5.69
CA GLY A 89 15.33 -12.17 4.51
C GLY A 89 15.40 -13.65 4.88
#